data_AF-A0A1Q4F541-F1
#
_entry.id   AF-A0A1Q4F541-F1
#
_cell.length_a   1.000
_cell.length_b   1.000
_cell.length_c   1.000
_cell.angle_alpha   90.00
_cell.angle_beta   90.00
_cell.angle_gamma   90.00
#
_symmetry.space_group_name_H-M   'P 1'
#
loop_
_entity.id
_entity.type
_entity.pdbx_description
1 polymer ?
#
loop_
_entity_poly.entity_id
_entity_poly.type
_entity_poly.pdbx_seq_one_letter_code
_entity_poly.pdbx_strand_id
1 'polypeptide(L)'
;MMVQIIPNIALISAVVESIEPYDMQEGYSILSLNVQKASPRGREKFLYNKNEDQQMKAIVSDTVCSDAALKAGKKINAEVKKVSPLLWRILDFS
;
A
#
# COMPACT_ATOMS: atom_id res chain seq x y z
N MET A 1 12.19 -17.31 21.69
CA MET A 1 12.68 -16.72 20.42
C MET A 1 11.61 -15.74 19.94
N MET A 2 11.82 -14.43 20.10
CA MET A 2 10.92 -13.44 19.46
C MET A 2 11.18 -13.51 17.96
N VAL A 3 10.22 -14.01 17.19
CA VAL A 3 10.24 -13.87 15.74
C VAL A 3 10.10 -12.38 15.47
N GLN A 4 11.20 -11.70 15.17
CA GLN A 4 11.14 -10.36 14.61
C GLN A 4 10.38 -10.47 13.29
N ILE A 5 9.14 -10.02 13.30
CA ILE A 5 8.39 -9.77 12.06
C ILE A 5 9.11 -8.59 11.43
N ILE A 6 10.03 -8.88 10.51
CA ILE A 6 10.73 -7.88 9.71
C ILE A 6 9.64 -7.03 9.04
N PRO A 7 9.74 -5.69 9.09
CA PRO A 7 8.73 -4.83 8.48
C PRO A 7 8.71 -5.12 6.98
N ASN A 8 7.69 -5.81 6.48
CA ASN A 8 7.56 -6.07 5.05
C ASN A 8 7.27 -4.75 4.34
N ILE A 9 8.33 -4.03 3.97
CA ILE A 9 8.26 -2.79 3.20
C ILE A 9 8.50 -3.12 1.73
N ALA A 10 7.64 -2.59 0.88
CA ALA A 10 7.71 -2.77 -0.56
C ALA A 10 7.60 -1.43 -1.27
N LEU A 11 8.28 -1.32 -2.40
CA LEU A 11 8.04 -0.29 -3.39
C LEU A 11 7.08 -0.88 -4.42
N ILE A 12 5.94 -0.24 -4.62
CA ILE A 12 4.93 -0.69 -5.57
C ILE A 12 4.73 0.34 -6.69
N SER A 13 4.36 -0.16 -7.85
CA SER A 13 3.73 0.62 -8.92
C SER A 13 2.33 0.04 -9.14
N ALA A 14 1.31 0.85 -8.91
CA ALA A 14 -0.08 0.40 -8.90
C ALA A 14 -1.02 1.41 -9.56
N VAL A 15 -2.21 0.93 -9.94
CA VAL A 15 -3.33 1.77 -10.35
C VAL A 15 -4.34 1.81 -9.20
N VAL A 16 -4.79 3.01 -8.82
CA VAL A 16 -5.87 3.17 -7.86
C VAL A 16 -7.18 2.71 -8.50
N GLU A 17 -7.85 1.72 -7.92
CA GLU A 17 -9.15 1.23 -8.38
C GLU A 17 -10.28 1.99 -7.68
N SER A 18 -10.24 2.08 -6.35
CA SER A 18 -11.20 2.82 -5.54
C SER A 18 -10.52 3.50 -4.35
N ILE A 19 -11.20 4.51 -3.82
CA ILE A 19 -10.84 5.21 -2.58
C ILE A 19 -12.10 5.21 -1.72
N GLU A 20 -12.00 4.67 -0.52
CA GLU A 20 -13.11 4.53 0.43
C GLU A 20 -12.68 5.07 1.80
N PRO A 21 -13.59 5.66 2.58
CA PRO A 21 -13.29 6.06 3.96
C PRO A 21 -12.83 4.86 4.79
N TYR A 22 -11.89 5.06 5.72
CA TYR A 22 -11.50 4.02 6.66
C TYR A 22 -12.34 4.11 7.94
N ASP A 23 -13.43 3.32 8.00
CA ASP A 23 -14.40 3.38 9.10
C ASP A 23 -13.82 3.13 10.50
N MET A 24 -12.65 2.49 10.61
CA MET A 24 -12.01 2.23 11.90
C MET A 24 -11.19 3.41 12.44
N GLN A 25 -10.85 4.39 11.61
CA GLN A 25 -10.05 5.54 12.02
C GLN A 25 -10.34 6.77 11.14
N GLU A 26 -10.92 7.80 11.76
CA GLU A 26 -11.15 9.09 11.10
C GLU A 26 -9.84 9.72 10.58
N GLY A 27 -9.94 10.44 9.46
CA GLY A 27 -8.80 11.09 8.81
C GLY A 27 -7.95 10.16 7.94
N TYR A 28 -8.44 8.95 7.67
CA TYR A 28 -7.79 7.97 6.81
C TYR A 28 -8.77 7.40 5.78
N SER A 29 -8.20 7.02 4.64
CA SER A 29 -8.86 6.37 3.53
C SER A 29 -8.18 5.05 3.19
N ILE A 30 -8.95 4.07 2.73
CA ILE A 30 -8.46 2.84 2.11
C ILE A 30 -8.44 3.02 0.60
N LEU A 31 -7.28 2.74 0.01
CA LEU A 31 -7.08 2.60 -1.41
C LEU A 31 -7.17 1.12 -1.79
N SER A 32 -8.03 0.78 -2.74
CA SER A 32 -7.93 -0.47 -3.48
C SER A 32 -6.96 -0.27 -4.65
N LEU A 33 -5.90 -1.05 -4.72
CA LEU A 33 -4.79 -0.89 -5.65
C LEU A 33 -4.62 -2.13 -6.52
N ASN A 34 -4.52 -1.91 -7.82
CA ASN A 34 -4.08 -2.92 -8.78
C ASN A 34 -2.57 -2.83 -8.96
N VAL A 35 -1.82 -3.74 -8.34
CA VAL A 35 -0.36 -3.73 -8.31
C VAL A 35 0.18 -4.29 -9.63
N GLN A 36 0.85 -3.42 -10.40
CA GLN A 36 1.50 -3.80 -11.66
C GLN A 36 2.91 -4.33 -11.42
N LYS A 37 3.62 -3.75 -10.45
CA LYS A 37 4.97 -4.15 -10.05
C LYS A 37 5.14 -3.95 -8.55
N ALA A 38 5.91 -4.83 -7.93
CA ALA A 38 6.33 -4.66 -6.56
C ALA A 38 7.76 -5.19 -6.37
N SER A 39 8.52 -4.53 -5.51
CA SER A 39 9.91 -4.89 -5.18
C SER A 39 10.19 -4.64 -3.70
N PRO A 40 11.08 -5.41 -3.05
CA PRO A 40 11.52 -5.12 -1.69
C PRO A 40 12.15 -3.74 -1.61
N ARG A 41 11.95 -3.03 -0.49
CA ARG A 41 12.80 -1.89 -0.14
C ARG A 41 14.12 -2.41 0.44
N GLY A 42 15.17 -2.46 -0.37
CA GLY A 42 16.51 -2.87 0.08
C GLY A 42 16.73 -4.38 0.09
N ARG A 43 17.41 -4.90 1.13
CA ARG A 43 17.82 -6.32 1.23
C ARG A 43 16.79 -7.24 1.90
N GLU A 44 15.61 -6.72 2.21
CA GLU A 44 14.58 -7.47 2.93
C GLU A 44 13.89 -8.52 2.05
N LYS A 45 13.42 -9.60 2.68
CA LYS A 45 12.67 -10.66 1.99
C LYS A 45 11.25 -10.17 1.72
N PHE A 46 11.01 -9.69 0.50
CA PHE A 46 9.67 -9.43 0.01
C PHE A 46 9.11 -10.67 -0.69
N LEU A 47 8.12 -11.31 -0.07
CA LEU A 47 7.34 -12.38 -0.68
C LEU A 47 6.21 -11.72 -1.46
N TYR A 48 6.39 -11.62 -2.78
CA TYR A 48 5.35 -11.18 -3.71
C TYR A 48 5.02 -12.31 -4.66
N ASN A 49 3.79 -12.78 -4.54
CA ASN A 49 3.19 -13.68 -5.48
C ASN A 49 2.37 -12.86 -6.48
N LYS A 50 2.87 -12.72 -7.70
CA LYS A 50 2.25 -11.94 -8.78
C LYS A 50 0.78 -12.31 -9.06
N ASN A 51 0.36 -13.54 -8.72
CA ASN A 51 -1.01 -14.00 -8.93
C ASN A 51 -1.94 -13.71 -7.74
N GLU A 52 -1.41 -13.63 -6.52
CA GLU A 52 -2.20 -13.41 -5.29
C GLU A 52 -2.16 -11.93 -4.84
N ASP A 53 -1.05 -11.22 -5.10
CA ASP A 53 -0.80 -9.86 -4.63
C ASP A 53 -1.08 -8.78 -5.67
N GLN A 54 -1.80 -9.13 -6.76
CA GLN A 54 -2.19 -8.20 -7.81
C GLN A 54 -3.22 -7.16 -7.32
N GLN A 55 -3.99 -7.50 -6.29
CA GLN A 55 -4.89 -6.57 -5.62
C GLN A 55 -4.40 -6.34 -4.19
N MET A 56 -4.22 -5.08 -3.83
CA MET A 56 -3.73 -4.65 -2.53
C MET A 56 -4.67 -3.60 -1.93
N LYS A 57 -4.98 -3.74 -0.65
CA LYS A 57 -5.61 -2.66 0.13
C LYS A 57 -4.56 -1.91 0.93
N ALA A 58 -4.51 -0.59 0.77
CA ALA A 58 -3.57 0.27 1.46
C ALA A 58 -4.27 1.44 2.16
N ILE A 59 -4.00 1.64 3.45
CA ILE A 59 -4.44 2.83 4.18
C ILE A 59 -3.50 4.01 3.89
N VAL A 60 -4.09 5.19 3.72
CA VAL A 60 -3.43 6.47 3.56
C VAL A 60 -4.16 7.51 4.39
N SER A 61 -3.47 8.55 4.88
CA SER A 61 -4.18 9.66 5.53
C SER A 61 -4.87 10.53 4.48
N ASP A 62 -5.99 11.14 4.85
CA ASP A 62 -6.79 11.98 3.94
C ASP A 62 -6.00 13.21 3.46
N THR A 63 -5.11 13.72 4.29
CA THR A 63 -4.15 14.78 3.94
C THR A 63 -3.27 14.38 2.78
N VAL A 64 -2.61 13.22 2.90
CA VAL A 64 -1.72 12.70 1.85
C VAL A 64 -2.52 12.32 0.60
N CYS A 65 -3.73 11.79 0.75
CA CYS A 65 -4.62 11.50 -0.36
C CYS A 65 -4.95 12.75 -1.18
N SER A 66 -5.20 13.86 -0.48
CA SER A 66 -5.49 15.18 -1.07
C SER A 66 -4.26 15.79 -1.72
N ASP A 67 -3.12 15.82 -1.02
CA ASP A 67 -1.85 16.37 -1.49
C ASP A 67 -1.35 15.63 -2.75
N ALA A 68 -1.46 14.30 -2.74
CA ALA A 68 -1.11 13.47 -3.87
C ALA A 68 -2.19 13.44 -4.95
N ALA A 69 -3.30 14.19 -4.83
CA ALA A 69 -4.43 14.25 -5.76
C ALA A 69 -4.83 12.85 -6.28
N LEU A 70 -5.05 11.91 -5.36
CA LEU A 70 -5.39 10.54 -5.68
C LEU A 70 -6.83 10.44 -6.19
N LYS A 71 -7.02 9.60 -7.20
CA LYS A 71 -8.33 9.30 -7.78
C LYS A 71 -8.29 7.94 -8.45
N ALA A 72 -9.45 7.31 -8.61
CA ALA A 72 -9.58 6.08 -9.39
C ALA A 72 -8.96 6.24 -10.80
N GLY A 73 -8.31 5.20 -11.28
CA GLY A 73 -7.54 5.16 -12.53
C GLY A 73 -6.15 5.80 -12.46
N LYS A 74 -5.80 6.49 -11.37
CA LYS A 74 -4.48 7.11 -11.24
C LYS A 74 -3.39 6.05 -11.02
N LYS A 75 -2.29 6.16 -11.75
CA LYS A 75 -1.07 5.40 -11.48
C LYS A 75 -0.28 6.04 -10.35
N ILE A 76 0.17 5.24 -9.40
CA ILE A 76 0.98 5.65 -8.28
C ILE A 76 2.24 4.80 -8.19
N ASN A 77 3.33 5.40 -7.76
CA ASN A 77 4.43 4.66 -7.14
C ASN A 77 4.44 5.02 -5.67
N ALA A 78 4.52 4.00 -4.81
CA ALA A 78 4.40 4.21 -3.39
C ALA A 78 5.31 3.28 -2.62
N GLU A 79 5.82 3.78 -1.51
CA GLU A 79 6.39 2.96 -0.46
C GLU A 79 5.27 2.49 0.46
N VAL A 80 5.13 1.18 0.60
CA VAL A 80 4.09 0.55 1.43
C VAL A 80 4.68 -0.36 2.48
N LYS A 81 4.06 -0.39 3.66
CA LYS A 81 4.41 -1.27 4.76
C LYS A 81 3.25 -2.18 5.13
N LYS A 82 3.49 -3.49 5.23
CA LYS A 82 2.45 -4.43 5.68
C LYS A 82 2.13 -4.20 7.16
N VAL A 83 0.87 -3.92 7.47
CA VAL A 83 0.39 -3.68 8.84
C VAL A 83 -0.52 -4.81 9.33
N SER A 84 -1.15 -5.55 8.41
CA SER A 84 -1.90 -6.77 8.72
C SER A 84 -1.83 -7.74 7.52
N PRO A 85 -2.33 -8.98 7.63
CA PRO A 85 -2.29 -9.95 6.53
C PRO A 85 -2.86 -9.42 5.20
N LEU A 86 -3.90 -8.59 5.26
CA LEU A 86 -4.64 -8.06 4.11
C LEU A 86 -4.56 -6.53 3.97
N LEU A 87 -3.79 -5.86 4.82
CA LEU A 87 -3.71 -4.39 4.86
C LEU A 87 -2.28 -3.89 4.85
N TRP A 88 -2.06 -2.93 3.97
CA TRP A 88 -0.81 -2.19 3.85
C TRP A 88 -1.04 -0.74 4.26
N ARG A 89 0.02 -0.03 4.57
CA ARG A 89 0.00 1.42 4.81
C ARG A 89 0.93 2.09 3.83
N ILE A 90 0.44 3.13 3.15
CA ILE A 90 1.29 4.00 2.35
C ILE A 90 2.10 4.87 3.30
N LEU A 91 3.42 4.83 3.12
CA LEU A 91 4.38 5.64 3.86
C LEU A 91 4.73 6.90 3.08
N ASP A 92 4.93 6.77 1.77
CA ASP A 92 5.29 7.89 0.90
C ASP A 92 4.93 7.59 -0.56
N PHE A 93 4.83 8.64 -1.38
CA PHE A 93 4.65 8.56 -2.84
C PHE A 93 5.96 8.95 -3.54
N SER A 94 6.25 8.31 -4.68
CA SER A 94 7.46 8.55 -5.49
C SER A 94 7.15 8.96 -6.92
#